data_AF-A0AB38R4Z1-F1
#
_entry.id   AF-A0AB38R4Z1-F1
#
_cell.length_a   1.000
_cell.length_b   1.000
_cell.length_c   1.000
_cell.angle_alpha   90.00
_cell.angle_beta   90.00
_cell.angle_gamma   90.00
#
_symmetry.space_group_name_H-M   'P 1'
#
loop_
_entity.id
_entity.type
_entity.pdbx_description
1 polymer ?
#
loop_
_entity_poly.entity_id
_entity_poly.type
_entity_poly.pdbx_seq_one_letter_code
_entity_poly.pdbx_strand_id
1 'polypeptide(L)'
;MSNVIDDKVTKFFNDNKKALENPIVKGFLSNKNNYELLVRAITEPSKMNREKVDQAFTEHYKKVKKIKYISNLIRFFSIDFDKKIRKLNQRFLLTLDQPLAEDNNVSMKDLLMDTNTSINVFEQRSLKDQIENERLYRALDVLTQKQVLILEMIYVNNLTLREIANILDSTPQNVSNLHRKALEKLKKEIS
;
A
#
# COMPACT_ATOMS: atom_id res chain seq x y z
N MET A 1 29.94 23.16 63.28
CA MET A 1 28.87 22.23 62.87
C MET A 1 28.83 22.02 61.35
N SER A 2 29.09 23.03 60.52
CA SER A 2 29.15 22.89 59.05
C SER A 2 30.21 21.87 58.55
N ASN A 3 31.40 21.78 59.15
CA ASN A 3 32.45 20.83 58.73
C ASN A 3 32.13 19.34 58.92
N VAL A 4 31.25 18.98 59.86
CA VAL A 4 30.96 17.55 60.15
C VAL A 4 29.90 16.99 59.19
N ILE A 5 29.05 17.87 58.67
CA ILE A 5 27.98 17.53 57.73
C ILE A 5 28.58 17.21 56.36
N ASP A 6 29.56 18.01 55.92
CA ASP A 6 30.25 17.81 54.64
C ASP A 6 31.07 16.51 54.65
N ASP A 7 31.76 16.22 55.76
CA ASP A 7 32.60 15.02 55.92
C ASP A 7 31.83 13.69 55.79
N LYS A 8 30.60 13.62 56.34
CA LYS A 8 29.74 12.43 56.18
C LYS A 8 29.30 12.20 54.74
N VAL A 9 28.97 13.27 54.02
CA VAL A 9 28.53 13.21 52.64
C VAL A 9 29.70 12.82 51.72
N THR A 10 30.87 13.44 51.93
CA THR A 10 32.10 13.09 51.19
C THR A 10 32.49 11.64 51.42
N LYS A 11 32.44 11.16 52.67
CA LYS A 11 32.71 9.75 53.00
C LYS A 11 31.75 8.81 52.28
N PHE A 12 30.44 9.10 52.29
CA PHE A 12 29.45 8.28 51.60
C PHE A 12 29.73 8.14 50.10
N PHE A 13 30.06 9.24 49.41
CA PHE A 13 30.37 9.20 47.98
C PHE A 13 31.68 8.45 47.68
N ASN A 14 32.70 8.59 48.54
CA ASN A 14 33.95 7.84 48.41
C ASN A 14 33.74 6.34 48.61
N ASP A 15 32.98 5.94 49.63
CA ASP A 15 32.68 4.53 49.93
C ASP A 15 31.85 3.88 48.81
N ASN A 16 31.04 4.66 48.09
CA ASN A 16 30.11 4.17 47.06
C ASN A 16 30.54 4.52 45.63
N LYS A 17 31.82 4.82 45.39
CA LYS A 17 32.32 5.32 44.10
C LYS A 17 31.94 4.47 42.90
N LYS A 18 31.96 3.13 43.03
CA LYS A 18 31.54 2.20 41.97
C LYS A 18 30.06 2.32 41.60
N ALA A 19 29.17 2.55 42.57
CA ALA A 19 27.75 2.73 42.31
C ALA A 19 27.48 4.04 41.56
N LEU A 20 28.28 5.07 41.82
CA LEU A 20 28.21 6.37 41.13
C LEU A 20 28.69 6.31 39.68
N GLU A 21 29.40 5.26 39.25
CA GLU A 21 29.77 5.08 37.84
C GLU A 21 28.55 4.73 36.97
N ASN A 22 27.49 4.16 37.58
CA ASN A 22 26.29 3.77 36.88
C ASN A 22 25.59 5.01 36.28
N PRO A 23 25.35 5.06 34.96
CA PRO A 23 24.71 6.19 34.29
C PRO A 23 23.32 6.55 34.85
N ILE A 24 22.58 5.56 35.36
CA ILE A 24 21.26 5.79 35.95
C ILE A 24 21.39 6.50 37.30
N VAL A 25 22.39 6.11 38.09
CA VAL A 25 22.70 6.77 39.37
C VAL A 25 23.21 8.18 39.13
N LYS A 26 24.11 8.38 38.15
CA LYS A 26 24.53 9.73 37.72
C LYS A 26 23.34 10.58 37.31
N GLY A 27 22.48 10.06 36.43
CA GLY A 27 21.28 10.75 35.96
C GLY A 27 20.30 11.10 37.08
N PHE A 28 20.20 10.26 38.11
CA PHE A 28 19.40 10.55 39.30
C PHE A 28 19.97 11.73 40.09
N LEU A 29 21.29 11.72 40.34
CA LEU A 29 22.00 12.71 41.14
C LEU A 29 22.22 14.05 40.41
N SER A 30 22.17 14.08 39.08
CA SER A 30 22.19 15.33 38.31
C SER A 30 20.96 16.22 38.57
N ASN A 31 19.87 15.66 39.10
CA ASN A 31 18.71 16.43 39.52
C ASN A 31 18.94 16.99 40.93
N LYS A 32 18.91 18.32 41.05
CA LYS A 32 19.12 19.04 42.31
C LYS A 32 18.21 18.55 43.45
N ASN A 33 16.93 18.31 43.19
CA ASN A 33 15.98 17.86 44.23
C ASN A 33 16.32 16.44 44.71
N ASN A 34 16.68 15.55 43.80
CA ASN A 34 17.06 14.17 44.13
C ASN A 34 18.39 14.13 44.91
N TYR A 35 19.33 14.98 44.53
CA TYR A 35 20.58 15.16 45.27
C TYR A 35 20.32 15.65 46.70
N GLU A 36 19.47 16.68 46.87
CA GLU A 36 19.09 17.18 48.19
C GLU A 36 18.39 16.12 49.07
N LEU A 37 17.53 15.28 48.47
CA LEU A 37 16.91 14.16 49.19
C LEU A 37 17.97 13.17 49.71
N LEU A 38 18.97 12.84 48.88
CA LEU A 38 20.05 11.95 49.28
C LEU A 38 20.90 12.57 50.39
N VAL A 39 21.28 13.84 50.26
CA VAL A 39 22.04 14.57 51.28
C VAL A 39 21.28 14.56 52.61
N ARG A 40 19.98 14.89 52.61
CA ARG A 40 19.15 14.83 53.82
C ARG A 40 19.09 13.43 54.43
N ALA A 41 19.03 12.38 53.63
CA ALA A 41 19.03 11.00 54.13
C ALA A 41 20.37 10.59 54.78
N ILE A 42 21.48 11.18 54.34
CA ILE A 42 22.84 10.95 54.90
C ILE A 42 23.02 11.77 56.19
N THR A 43 22.61 13.04 56.18
CA THR A 43 22.81 13.96 57.30
C THR A 43 21.84 13.71 58.44
N GLU A 44 20.60 13.32 58.12
CA GLU A 44 19.52 13.01 59.06
C GLU A 44 18.94 11.61 58.77
N PRO A 45 19.63 10.52 59.20
CA PRO A 45 19.18 9.16 58.93
C PRO A 45 17.85 8.86 59.64
N SER A 46 16.77 8.83 58.87
CA SER A 46 15.45 8.40 59.33
C SER A 46 14.82 7.45 58.31
N LYS A 47 13.91 6.59 58.77
CA LYS A 47 13.16 5.69 57.87
C LYS A 47 12.43 6.49 56.79
N MET A 48 11.79 7.60 57.18
CA MET A 48 11.09 8.52 56.29
C MET A 48 12.01 9.13 55.21
N ASN A 49 13.22 9.58 55.58
CA ASN A 49 14.13 10.20 54.61
C ASN A 49 14.68 9.18 53.60
N ARG A 50 14.93 7.93 54.04
CA ARG A 50 15.32 6.83 53.15
C ARG A 50 14.20 6.47 52.18
N GLU A 51 12.97 6.34 52.67
CA GLU A 51 11.80 6.04 51.83
C GLU A 51 11.58 7.10 50.75
N LYS A 52 11.79 8.38 51.06
CA LYS A 52 11.71 9.46 50.05
C LYS A 52 12.76 9.33 48.94
N VAL A 53 13.99 8.96 49.28
CA VAL A 53 15.06 8.72 48.29
C VAL A 53 14.70 7.51 47.43
N ASP A 54 14.28 6.41 48.05
CA ASP A 54 13.92 5.17 47.35
C ASP A 54 12.74 5.39 46.40
N GLN A 55 11.72 6.14 46.82
CA GLN A 55 10.59 6.49 45.98
C GLN A 55 11.04 7.33 44.77
N ALA A 56 11.80 8.40 45.01
CA ALA A 56 12.30 9.27 43.95
C ALA A 56 13.20 8.50 42.96
N PHE A 57 14.07 7.62 43.46
CA PHE A 57 14.93 6.79 42.64
C PHE A 57 14.12 5.79 41.82
N THR A 58 13.11 5.17 42.41
CA THR A 58 12.19 4.24 41.72
C THR A 58 11.47 4.92 40.57
N GLU A 59 10.97 6.14 40.77
CA GLU A 59 10.31 6.94 39.73
C GLU A 59 11.28 7.33 38.61
N HIS A 60 12.48 7.79 38.97
CA HIS A 60 13.53 8.10 38.00
C HIS A 60 13.90 6.87 37.15
N TYR A 61 14.14 5.74 37.80
CA TYR A 61 14.50 4.48 37.14
C TYR A 61 13.39 4.00 36.19
N LYS A 62 12.12 4.08 36.61
CA LYS A 62 10.96 3.79 35.76
C LYS A 62 10.92 4.71 34.54
N LYS A 63 11.18 6.01 34.71
CA LYS A 63 11.22 6.98 33.60
C LYS A 63 12.33 6.64 32.59
N VAL A 64 13.54 6.37 33.07
CA VAL A 64 14.67 5.98 32.20
C VAL A 64 14.35 4.70 31.42
N LYS A 65 13.77 3.68 32.08
CA LYS A 65 13.32 2.46 31.40
C LYS A 65 12.27 2.72 30.33
N LYS A 66 11.26 3.55 30.62
CA LYS A 66 10.21 3.92 29.66
C LYS A 66 10.79 4.63 28.43
N ILE A 67 11.68 5.61 28.65
CA ILE A 67 12.34 6.32 27.54
C ILE A 67 13.13 5.34 26.68
N LYS A 68 13.96 4.49 27.28
CA LYS A 68 14.72 3.46 26.53
C LYS A 68 13.81 2.56 25.71
N TYR A 69 12.70 2.10 26.29
CA TYR A 69 11.73 1.26 25.59
C TYR A 69 11.10 1.98 24.40
N ILE A 70 10.58 3.19 24.60
CA ILE A 70 9.95 3.99 23.54
C ILE A 70 10.95 4.33 22.44
N SER A 71 12.18 4.72 22.78
CA SER A 71 13.24 5.00 21.79
C SER A 71 13.55 3.78 20.93
N ASN A 72 13.64 2.60 21.55
CA ASN A 72 13.84 1.34 20.82
C ASN A 72 12.64 1.03 19.92
N LEU A 73 11.41 1.20 20.42
CA LEU A 73 10.20 0.96 19.65
C LEU A 73 10.13 1.86 18.41
N ILE A 74 10.40 3.15 18.57
CA ILE A 74 10.46 4.12 17.45
C ILE A 74 11.50 3.66 16.43
N ARG A 75 12.73 3.33 16.87
CA ARG A 75 13.80 2.87 16.00
C ARG A 75 13.39 1.63 15.19
N PHE A 76 12.85 0.60 15.84
CA PHE A 76 12.47 -0.63 15.15
C PHE A 76 11.30 -0.40 14.20
N PHE A 77 10.31 0.39 14.60
CA PHE A 77 9.19 0.75 13.74
C PHE A 77 9.65 1.49 12.48
N SER A 78 10.56 2.47 12.60
CA SER A 78 11.14 3.17 11.45
C SER A 78 11.86 2.21 10.50
N ILE A 79 12.67 1.29 11.03
CA ILE A 79 13.38 0.28 10.21
C ILE A 79 12.39 -0.59 9.43
N ASP A 80 11.32 -1.06 10.08
CA ASP A 80 10.36 -1.95 9.45
C ASP A 80 9.48 -1.21 8.43
N PHE A 81 9.15 0.05 8.69
CA PHE A 81 8.49 0.92 7.73
C PHE A 81 9.35 1.10 6.47
N ASP A 82 10.64 1.43 6.61
CA ASP A 82 11.55 1.60 5.48
C ASP A 82 11.74 0.31 4.68
N LYS A 83 11.77 -0.85 5.34
CA LYS A 83 11.80 -2.15 4.66
C LYS A 83 10.52 -2.38 3.85
N LYS A 84 9.36 -2.07 4.43
CA LYS A 84 8.06 -2.21 3.76
C LYS A 84 7.98 -1.33 2.51
N ILE A 85 8.36 -0.06 2.62
CA ILE A 85 8.36 0.88 1.50
C ILE A 85 9.33 0.44 0.41
N ARG A 86 10.56 0.03 0.76
CA ARG A 86 11.52 -0.51 -0.21
C ARG A 86 10.98 -1.73 -0.95
N LYS A 87 10.36 -2.67 -0.24
CA LYS A 87 9.75 -3.85 -0.86
C LYS A 87 8.59 -3.49 -1.80
N LEU A 88 7.77 -2.51 -1.43
CA LEU A 88 6.70 -2.00 -2.29
C LEU A 88 7.26 -1.36 -3.55
N ASN A 89 8.25 -0.47 -3.43
CA ASN A 89 8.85 0.22 -4.58
C ASN A 89 9.60 -0.75 -5.50
N GLN A 90 10.22 -1.80 -4.96
CA GLN A 90 10.83 -2.87 -5.76
C GLN A 90 9.79 -3.71 -6.50
N ARG A 91 8.64 -4.01 -5.88
CA ARG A 91 7.58 -4.82 -6.49
C ARG A 91 6.77 -4.03 -7.52
N PHE A 92 6.55 -2.75 -7.24
CA PHE A 92 5.70 -1.86 -8.03
C PHE A 92 6.56 -0.68 -8.50
N LEU A 93 7.47 -0.97 -9.43
CA LEU A 93 8.25 0.06 -10.09
C LEU A 93 7.30 1.02 -10.81
N LEU A 94 7.44 2.32 -10.55
CA LEU A 94 6.64 3.39 -11.17
C LEU A 94 7.17 3.69 -12.59
N THR A 95 7.29 2.66 -13.42
CA THR A 95 7.85 2.73 -14.78
C THR A 95 6.79 2.97 -15.85
N LEU A 96 5.51 3.07 -15.46
CA LEU A 96 4.40 3.17 -16.40
C LEU A 96 4.52 4.42 -17.30
N ASP A 97 4.91 5.55 -16.73
CA ASP A 97 5.15 6.82 -17.42
C ASP A 97 6.60 7.01 -17.88
N GLN A 98 7.51 6.06 -17.60
CA GLN A 98 8.91 6.20 -17.99
C GLN A 98 9.09 5.95 -19.50
N PRO A 99 9.86 6.81 -20.21
CA PRO A 99 10.17 6.60 -21.61
C PRO A 99 11.00 5.32 -21.78
N LEU A 100 10.68 4.53 -22.80
CA LEU A 100 11.33 3.23 -23.04
C LEU A 100 12.75 3.37 -23.60
N ALA A 101 13.11 4.54 -24.14
CA ALA A 101 14.45 4.89 -24.59
C ALA A 101 14.66 6.42 -24.48
N GLU A 102 15.91 6.88 -24.36
CA GLU A 102 16.22 8.30 -24.11
C GLU A 102 15.73 9.26 -25.22
N ASP A 103 15.62 8.78 -26.47
CA ASP A 103 15.14 9.57 -27.62
C ASP A 103 13.67 9.35 -27.96
N ASN A 104 12.91 8.60 -27.15
CA ASN A 104 11.55 8.18 -27.49
C ASN A 104 10.54 8.62 -26.43
N ASN A 105 9.51 9.36 -26.85
CA ASN A 105 8.42 9.82 -25.98
C ASN A 105 7.40 8.72 -25.63
N VAL A 106 7.60 7.49 -26.11
CA VAL A 106 6.69 6.36 -25.90
C VAL A 106 6.99 5.71 -24.55
N SER A 107 6.00 5.71 -23.66
CA SER A 107 6.06 5.08 -22.34
C SER A 107 5.28 3.77 -22.30
N MET A 108 5.47 2.98 -21.24
CA MET A 108 4.79 1.68 -21.11
C MET A 108 3.25 1.80 -21.05
N LYS A 109 2.72 2.97 -20.68
CA LYS A 109 1.27 3.26 -20.70
C LYS A 109 0.72 3.38 -22.13
N ASP A 110 1.53 3.86 -23.07
CA ASP A 110 1.11 4.08 -24.45
C ASP A 110 1.03 2.75 -25.22
N LEU A 111 1.68 1.71 -24.68
CA LEU A 111 1.58 0.33 -25.17
C LEU A 111 0.38 -0.43 -24.60
N LEU A 112 -0.29 0.10 -23.57
CA LEU A 112 -1.51 -0.51 -23.07
C LEU A 112 -2.63 -0.20 -24.06
N MET A 113 -3.07 -1.21 -24.81
CA MET A 113 -4.27 -1.10 -25.62
C MET A 113 -5.45 -0.81 -24.69
N ASP A 114 -6.04 0.38 -24.83
CA ASP A 114 -7.19 0.77 -24.04
C ASP A 114 -8.40 -0.11 -24.44
N THR A 115 -8.76 -1.04 -23.56
CA THR A 115 -9.94 -1.88 -23.72
C THR A 115 -11.24 -1.09 -23.64
N ASN A 116 -11.19 0.15 -23.15
CA ASN A 116 -12.30 1.10 -23.16
C ASN A 116 -12.21 2.13 -24.29
N THR A 117 -11.16 2.15 -25.11
CA THR A 117 -11.20 2.76 -26.45
C THR A 117 -11.88 1.78 -27.41
N SER A 118 -13.06 1.30 -27.04
CA SER A 118 -14.11 1.05 -28.02
C SER A 118 -14.72 2.44 -28.25
N ILE A 119 -14.44 3.12 -29.34
CA ILE A 119 -15.43 3.23 -30.44
C ILE A 119 -14.80 3.80 -31.74
N ASN A 120 -13.58 4.37 -31.75
CA ASN A 120 -13.08 5.12 -32.92
C ASN A 120 -11.95 4.46 -33.74
N VAL A 121 -11.57 3.21 -33.45
CA VAL A 121 -10.57 2.45 -34.24
C VAL A 121 -11.19 1.22 -34.93
N PHE A 122 -12.52 1.18 -35.07
CA PHE A 122 -13.10 0.40 -36.15
C PHE A 122 -12.75 1.10 -37.46
N GLU A 123 -11.60 0.76 -38.04
CA GLU A 123 -11.57 0.58 -39.48
C GLU A 123 -12.82 -0.24 -39.82
N GLN A 124 -13.79 0.41 -40.48
CA GLN A 124 -15.07 -0.13 -40.89
C GLN A 124 -14.84 -1.27 -41.88
N ARG A 125 -14.40 -2.44 -41.42
CA ARG A 125 -14.46 -3.67 -42.22
C ARG A 125 -15.85 -4.24 -41.98
N SER A 126 -16.75 -4.02 -42.93
CA SER A 126 -18.08 -4.62 -42.85
C SER A 126 -17.95 -6.13 -42.99
N LEU A 127 -18.89 -6.87 -42.40
CA LEU A 127 -19.01 -8.32 -42.61
C LEU A 127 -18.98 -8.68 -44.11
N LYS A 128 -19.55 -7.83 -44.96
CA LYS A 128 -19.56 -8.00 -46.42
C LYS A 128 -18.17 -7.96 -47.04
N ASP A 129 -17.27 -7.12 -46.52
CA ASP A 129 -15.91 -6.95 -47.05
C ASP A 129 -15.00 -8.14 -46.70
N GLN A 130 -15.46 -9.06 -45.86
CA GLN A 130 -14.71 -10.24 -45.41
C GLN A 130 -15.23 -11.55 -46.04
N ILE A 131 -16.20 -11.47 -46.95
CA ILE A 131 -16.79 -12.65 -47.60
C ILE A 131 -16.34 -12.72 -49.06
N GLU A 132 -15.48 -13.69 -49.36
CA GLU A 132 -15.00 -13.97 -50.73
C GLU A 132 -15.98 -14.86 -51.51
N ASN A 133 -16.91 -15.55 -50.83
CA ASN A 133 -17.86 -16.44 -51.48
C ASN A 133 -19.08 -15.65 -51.99
N GLU A 134 -19.19 -15.52 -53.30
CA GLU A 134 -20.28 -14.82 -54.00
C GLU A 134 -21.70 -15.27 -53.61
N ARG A 135 -21.92 -16.58 -53.35
CA ARG A 135 -23.25 -17.08 -52.96
C ARG A 135 -23.59 -16.64 -51.54
N LEU A 136 -22.64 -16.74 -50.61
CA LEU A 136 -22.79 -16.27 -49.23
C LEU A 136 -22.94 -14.74 -49.18
N TYR A 137 -22.20 -14.01 -50.01
CA TYR A 137 -22.30 -12.57 -50.13
C TYR A 137 -23.72 -12.13 -50.50
N ARG A 138 -24.31 -12.76 -51.52
CA ARG A 138 -25.70 -12.49 -51.94
C ARG A 138 -26.72 -12.94 -50.89
N ALA A 139 -26.47 -14.05 -50.21
CA ALA A 139 -27.37 -14.55 -49.16
C ALA A 139 -27.51 -13.56 -47.98
N LEU A 140 -26.50 -12.71 -47.73
CA LEU A 140 -26.61 -11.66 -46.71
C LEU A 140 -27.70 -10.62 -47.01
N ASP A 141 -28.03 -10.38 -48.28
CA ASP A 141 -29.06 -9.40 -48.66
C ASP A 141 -30.49 -9.83 -48.25
N VAL A 142 -30.69 -11.12 -47.93
CA VAL A 142 -31.96 -11.70 -47.45
C VAL A 142 -32.17 -11.46 -45.95
N LEU A 143 -31.10 -11.09 -45.23
CA LEU A 143 -31.15 -10.83 -43.80
C LEU A 143 -31.66 -9.42 -43.51
N THR A 144 -32.29 -9.23 -42.34
CA THR A 144 -32.61 -7.87 -41.88
C THR A 144 -31.33 -7.15 -41.45
N GLN A 145 -31.33 -5.82 -41.47
CA GLN A 145 -30.20 -5.01 -40.99
C GLN A 145 -29.75 -5.41 -39.58
N LYS A 146 -30.70 -5.69 -38.68
CA LYS A 146 -30.41 -6.15 -37.32
C LYS A 146 -29.75 -7.54 -37.27
N GLN A 147 -30.10 -8.43 -38.20
CA GLN A 147 -29.46 -9.74 -38.31
C GLN A 147 -28.02 -9.61 -38.83
N VAL A 148 -27.80 -8.79 -39.86
CA VAL A 148 -26.45 -8.52 -40.40
C VAL A 148 -25.57 -7.88 -39.33
N LEU A 149 -26.08 -6.88 -38.61
CA LEU A 149 -25.37 -6.21 -37.53
C LEU A 149 -24.94 -7.18 -36.41
N ILE A 150 -25.81 -8.11 -36.02
CA ILE A 150 -25.47 -9.12 -35.01
C ILE A 150 -24.40 -10.08 -35.54
N LEU A 151 -24.46 -10.49 -36.81
CA LEU A 151 -23.42 -11.33 -37.41
C LEU A 151 -22.08 -10.59 -37.46
N GLU A 152 -22.07 -9.30 -37.81
CA GLU A 152 -20.87 -8.47 -37.83
C GLU A 152 -20.25 -8.36 -36.43
N MET A 153 -21.07 -8.03 -35.42
CA MET A 153 -20.64 -7.96 -34.02
C MET A 153 -20.05 -9.29 -33.50
N ILE A 154 -20.59 -10.43 -33.92
CA ILE A 154 -20.10 -11.75 -33.49
C ILE A 154 -18.84 -12.16 -34.25
N TYR A 155 -18.87 -12.12 -35.58
CA TYR A 155 -17.83 -12.74 -36.42
C TYR A 155 -16.70 -11.80 -36.81
N VAL A 156 -16.97 -10.50 -36.89
CA VAL A 156 -15.95 -9.48 -37.18
C VAL A 156 -15.41 -8.89 -35.89
N ASN A 157 -16.29 -8.55 -34.94
CA ASN A 157 -15.88 -7.85 -33.72
C ASN A 157 -15.66 -8.77 -32.50
N ASN A 158 -15.87 -10.08 -32.64
CA ASN A 158 -15.67 -11.10 -31.59
C ASN A 158 -16.43 -10.79 -30.27
N LEU A 159 -17.57 -10.10 -30.34
CA LEU A 159 -18.36 -9.76 -29.18
C LEU A 159 -19.19 -10.95 -28.70
N THR A 160 -19.32 -11.07 -27.38
CA THR A 160 -20.19 -12.06 -26.76
C THR A 160 -21.66 -11.64 -26.86
N LEU A 161 -22.57 -12.62 -26.82
CA LEU A 161 -24.03 -12.37 -26.82
C LEU A 161 -24.47 -11.40 -25.71
N ARG A 162 -23.74 -11.38 -24.58
CA ARG A 162 -24.03 -10.48 -23.45
C ARG A 162 -23.62 -9.05 -23.76
N GLU A 163 -22.44 -8.84 -24.34
CA GLU A 163 -21.97 -7.52 -24.76
C GLU A 163 -22.88 -6.92 -25.84
N ILE A 164 -23.26 -7.74 -26.83
CA ILE A 164 -24.19 -7.33 -27.89
C ILE A 164 -25.57 -6.99 -27.31
N ALA A 165 -26.07 -7.78 -26.36
CA ALA A 165 -27.33 -7.50 -25.69
C ALA A 165 -27.32 -6.16 -24.97
N ASN A 166 -26.21 -5.82 -24.30
CA ASN A 166 -26.04 -4.52 -23.66
C ASN A 166 -25.95 -3.38 -24.69
N ILE A 167 -25.25 -3.57 -25.82
CA ILE A 167 -25.12 -2.56 -26.88
C ILE A 167 -26.46 -2.28 -27.57
N LEU A 168 -27.29 -3.30 -27.77
CA LEU A 168 -28.56 -3.21 -28.50
C LEU A 168 -29.78 -3.00 -27.58
N ASP A 169 -29.57 -2.66 -26.30
CA ASP A 169 -30.61 -2.56 -25.26
C ASP A 169 -31.60 -3.73 -25.32
N SER A 170 -31.06 -4.95 -25.33
CA SER A 170 -31.81 -6.19 -25.49
C SER A 170 -31.38 -7.26 -24.50
N THR A 171 -31.98 -8.45 -24.59
CA THR A 171 -31.60 -9.60 -23.76
C THR A 171 -30.67 -10.56 -24.52
N PRO A 172 -29.72 -11.24 -23.85
CA PRO A 172 -28.85 -12.23 -24.49
C PRO A 172 -29.64 -13.34 -25.20
N GLN A 173 -30.80 -13.72 -24.65
CA GLN A 173 -31.70 -14.70 -25.26
C GLN A 173 -32.27 -14.20 -26.59
N ASN A 174 -32.63 -12.91 -26.69
CA ASN A 174 -33.14 -12.34 -27.92
C ASN A 174 -32.04 -12.25 -29.00
N VAL A 175 -30.83 -11.83 -28.62
CA VAL A 175 -29.66 -11.79 -29.52
C VAL A 175 -29.34 -13.19 -30.04
N SER A 176 -29.31 -14.19 -29.16
CA SER A 176 -29.11 -15.60 -29.52
C SER A 176 -30.15 -16.10 -30.52
N ASN A 177 -31.43 -15.78 -30.29
CA ASN A 177 -32.51 -16.14 -31.20
C ASN A 177 -32.36 -15.48 -32.59
N LEU A 178 -31.94 -14.22 -32.64
CA LEU A 178 -31.78 -13.49 -33.90
C LEU A 178 -30.57 -13.99 -34.69
N HIS A 179 -29.47 -14.28 -34.00
CA HIS A 179 -28.28 -14.93 -34.54
C HIS A 179 -28.61 -16.30 -35.16
N ARG A 180 -29.26 -17.18 -34.40
CA ARG A 180 -29.71 -18.49 -34.89
C ARG A 180 -30.62 -18.37 -36.13
N LYS A 181 -31.59 -17.46 -36.11
CA LYS A 181 -32.49 -17.23 -37.26
C LYS A 181 -31.75 -16.70 -38.49
N ALA A 182 -30.70 -15.91 -38.30
CA ALA A 182 -29.88 -15.42 -39.41
C ALA A 182 -29.10 -16.57 -40.06
N LEU A 183 -28.46 -17.42 -39.26
CA LEU A 183 -27.72 -18.60 -39.76
C LEU A 183 -28.64 -19.59 -40.50
N GLU A 184 -29.85 -19.84 -39.99
CA GLU A 184 -30.85 -20.68 -40.66
C GLU A 184 -31.23 -20.15 -42.04
N LYS A 185 -31.40 -18.82 -42.19
CA LYS A 185 -31.69 -18.20 -43.48
C LYS A 185 -30.51 -18.35 -44.43
N LEU A 186 -29.29 -18.02 -44.00
CA LEU A 186 -28.10 -18.15 -44.83
C LEU A 186 -27.88 -19.60 -45.30
N LYS A 187 -28.08 -20.57 -44.41
CA LYS A 187 -28.00 -21.99 -44.77
C LYS A 187 -28.98 -22.36 -45.87
N LYS A 188 -30.22 -21.85 -45.84
CA LYS A 188 -31.22 -22.12 -46.88
C LYS A 188 -30.87 -21.52 -48.24
N GLU A 189 -30.25 -20.35 -48.27
CA GLU A 189 -29.88 -19.66 -49.51
C GLU A 189 -28.62 -20.24 -50.18
N ILE A 190 -27.77 -20.92 -49.41
CA ILE A 190 -26.49 -21.47 -49.88
C ILE A 190 -26.57 -23.00 -50.12
N SER A 191 -27.57 -23.68 -49.56
CA SER A 191 -27.86 -25.10 -49.82
C SER A 191 -28.46 -25.28 -51.21
#